data_AF-A0A8J8TJ49-F1
#
_entry.id   AF-A0A8J8TJ49-F1
#
_cell.length_a   1.000
_cell.length_b   1.000
_cell.length_c   1.000
_cell.angle_alpha   90.00
_cell.angle_beta   90.00
_cell.angle_gamma   90.00
#
_symmetry.space_group_name_H-M   'P 1'
#
loop_
_entity.id
_entity.type
_entity.pdbx_description
1 polymer ?
#
loop_
_entity_poly.entity_id
_entity_poly.type
_entity_poly.pdbx_seq_one_letter_code
_entity_poly.pdbx_strand_id
1 'polypeptide(L)'
;MNNLNLRKFITYDEVGMGQNQFRCFYMTFHPSNGKLIIHEGHSGKVYAEEKLIYSYEVLGKLPKAGGDTHGAITNSKDLVFFGGWLKAPPGLLVSSDRTLVKQDMREKYSHIHAIDDKDRVELLWSRKWDDKIPPNHWYGEVTDLVYDGHENTLYFSRADGHAELGLWKLSLGDRKAEWIIKDRTVYKLEIKDDKIFGTVFNPAHFENSSIVVYDMIENKSKIVEEFEFGINLDDKIKIKRDGGQIVQLQNKLISFYGGALVVSDPYKDKHTLYPFLEVINNESERPSYIPGLRTQKVYLMGIPIIGVNPSEGLTEPTLRTTVSMILRVDPVVPQIISISGFISGIVSDGYNVYFGTSYANHSPAYTYRSGEGKIYAIRTRELMSNAWNAIRIWIFDGSYVKGNTGIKGWFGGIPLKGFTNKKLRVFTDESTNLNICEYNLLSKVVEDHIHLREGWNTVDLSSYYDLLAFSFDENIKRIKMEIILDP
;
A
#
# COMPACT_ATOMS: atom_id res chain seq x y z
N MET A 1 4.92 3.12 29.97
CA MET A 1 4.01 2.43 29.02
C MET A 1 2.54 2.41 29.54
N ASN A 2 2.04 3.47 30.19
CA ASN A 2 0.70 3.49 30.82
C ASN A 2 -0.19 4.63 30.29
N ASN A 3 -0.64 4.60 29.02
CA ASN A 3 -1.85 5.30 28.55
C ASN A 3 -2.08 5.14 27.03
N LEU A 4 -2.05 3.91 26.53
CA LEU A 4 -2.70 3.60 25.25
C LEU A 4 -4.21 3.54 25.52
N ASN A 5 -4.89 4.66 25.34
CA ASN A 5 -6.35 4.72 25.41
C ASN A 5 -6.91 4.08 24.14
N LEU A 6 -7.00 2.75 24.13
CA LEU A 6 -7.73 2.00 23.10
C LEU A 6 -9.23 2.30 23.26
N ARG A 7 -9.71 3.39 22.66
CA ARG A 7 -11.15 3.61 22.52
C ARG A 7 -11.68 2.62 21.48
N LYS A 8 -12.54 1.73 21.96
CA LYS A 8 -13.18 0.67 21.18
C LYS A 8 -14.45 1.24 20.55
N PHE A 9 -14.45 1.44 19.23
CA PHE A 9 -15.61 2.01 18.54
C PHE A 9 -16.55 0.94 17.99
N ILE A 10 -16.09 -0.29 17.68
CA ILE A 10 -16.94 -1.35 17.15
C ILE A 10 -16.46 -2.72 17.63
N THR A 11 -17.37 -3.57 18.15
CA THR A 11 -17.09 -4.99 18.45
C THR A 11 -17.91 -5.86 17.52
N TYR A 12 -17.28 -6.78 16.78
CA TYR A 12 -18.00 -7.87 16.12
C TYR A 12 -17.18 -9.16 16.21
N ASP A 13 -17.87 -10.26 16.50
CA ASP A 13 -17.34 -11.62 16.39
C ASP A 13 -17.44 -12.05 14.93
N GLU A 14 -16.31 -12.34 14.31
CA GLU A 14 -16.26 -12.86 12.94
C GLU A 14 -16.21 -14.40 13.01
N VAL A 15 -17.22 -15.05 12.42
CA VAL A 15 -17.17 -16.47 12.03
C VAL A 15 -17.22 -16.49 10.52
N GLY A 16 -16.05 -16.46 9.88
CA GLY A 16 -15.96 -16.62 8.44
C GLY A 16 -15.78 -18.08 8.05
N MET A 17 -16.70 -18.61 7.24
CA MET A 17 -16.51 -19.88 6.51
C MET A 17 -16.31 -19.57 5.03
N GLY A 18 -15.07 -19.62 4.52
CA GLY A 18 -14.75 -19.47 3.09
C GLY A 18 -13.33 -18.96 2.78
N GLN A 19 -12.89 -19.11 1.52
CA GLN A 19 -11.63 -18.58 0.98
C GLN A 19 -11.69 -17.04 0.82
N ASN A 20 -10.57 -16.33 1.03
CA ASN A 20 -10.42 -14.87 0.88
C ASN A 20 -11.21 -14.01 1.88
N GLN A 21 -11.07 -14.28 3.17
CA GLN A 21 -11.59 -13.40 4.22
C GLN A 21 -10.62 -12.26 4.47
N PHE A 22 -11.06 -11.03 4.21
CA PHE A 22 -10.35 -9.83 4.60
C PHE A 22 -11.38 -8.72 4.84
N ARG A 23 -11.15 -7.92 5.89
CA ARG A 23 -12.01 -6.81 6.27
C ARG A 23 -11.21 -5.51 6.15
N CYS A 24 -11.80 -4.51 5.52
CA CYS A 24 -11.16 -3.22 5.30
C CYS A 24 -12.06 -2.09 5.82
N PHE A 25 -11.47 -1.15 6.54
CA PHE A 25 -12.14 0.00 7.13
C PHE A 25 -11.46 1.26 6.61
N TYR A 26 -12.09 1.94 5.65
CA TYR A 26 -11.62 3.23 5.17
C TYR A 26 -12.35 4.34 5.87
N MET A 27 -11.63 5.38 6.26
CA MET A 27 -12.16 6.37 7.19
C MET A 27 -11.82 7.78 6.77
N THR A 28 -12.72 8.70 7.07
CA THR A 28 -12.46 10.13 7.02
C THR A 28 -13.31 10.82 8.07
N PHE A 29 -12.97 12.04 8.44
CA PHE A 29 -13.92 12.92 9.13
C PHE A 29 -14.71 13.69 8.09
N HIS A 30 -16.01 13.86 8.34
CA HIS A 30 -16.84 14.73 7.53
C HIS A 30 -16.43 16.20 7.78
N PRO A 31 -16.12 16.98 6.73
CA PRO A 31 -15.46 18.27 6.86
C PRO A 31 -16.33 19.32 7.60
N SER A 32 -17.64 19.30 7.40
CA SER A 32 -18.55 20.31 7.99
C SER A 32 -18.94 20.05 9.45
N ASN A 33 -19.14 18.80 9.85
CA ASN A 33 -19.73 18.44 11.15
C ASN A 33 -18.79 17.59 12.03
N GLY A 34 -17.61 17.21 11.52
CA GLY A 34 -16.60 16.47 12.27
C GLY A 34 -16.95 15.01 12.55
N LYS A 35 -18.03 14.46 11.99
CA LYS A 35 -18.40 13.06 12.22
C LYS A 35 -17.38 12.11 11.62
N LEU A 36 -17.01 11.06 12.35
CA LEU A 36 -16.22 9.95 11.80
C LEU A 36 -17.07 9.15 10.82
N ILE A 37 -16.66 9.13 9.56
CA ILE A 37 -17.22 8.31 8.50
C ILE A 37 -16.35 7.06 8.33
N ILE A 38 -17.00 5.88 8.31
CA ILE A 38 -16.35 4.59 8.12
C ILE A 38 -16.99 3.88 6.93
N HIS A 39 -16.21 3.64 5.88
CA HIS A 39 -16.55 2.77 4.77
C HIS A 39 -15.95 1.38 5.01
N GLU A 40 -16.82 0.44 5.37
CA GLU A 40 -16.49 -0.97 5.56
C GLU A 40 -16.64 -1.72 4.23
N GLY A 41 -15.57 -1.73 3.45
CA GLY A 41 -15.61 -2.16 2.05
C GLY A 41 -16.09 -3.59 1.86
N HIS A 42 -15.59 -4.56 2.65
CA HIS A 42 -15.99 -5.97 2.53
C HIS A 42 -17.50 -6.17 2.70
N SER A 43 -18.08 -5.58 3.74
CA SER A 43 -19.51 -5.69 4.05
C SER A 43 -20.40 -4.85 3.14
N GLY A 44 -19.81 -3.94 2.36
CA GLY A 44 -20.56 -2.93 1.63
C GLY A 44 -21.42 -2.08 2.57
N LYS A 45 -20.81 -1.45 3.59
CA LYS A 45 -21.54 -0.60 4.53
C LYS A 45 -20.80 0.69 4.80
N VAL A 46 -21.57 1.75 5.06
CA VAL A 46 -21.03 3.04 5.47
C VAL A 46 -21.72 3.49 6.75
N TYR A 47 -20.90 3.92 7.70
CA TYR A 47 -21.34 4.37 9.02
C TYR A 47 -20.90 5.83 9.25
N ALA A 48 -21.72 6.58 9.98
CA ALA A 48 -21.37 7.88 10.54
C ALA A 48 -21.57 7.82 12.05
N GLU A 49 -20.51 8.06 12.85
CA GLU A 49 -20.56 7.93 14.33
C GLU A 49 -21.22 6.60 14.77
N GLU A 50 -20.76 5.49 14.22
CA GLU A 50 -21.26 4.11 14.46
C GLU A 50 -22.69 3.81 13.92
N LYS A 51 -23.45 4.81 13.47
CA LYS A 51 -24.76 4.61 12.86
C LYS A 51 -24.61 4.20 11.39
N LEU A 52 -25.23 3.08 11.00
CA LEU A 52 -25.33 2.70 9.59
C LEU A 52 -26.15 3.75 8.83
N ILE A 53 -25.55 4.32 7.78
CA ILE A 53 -26.19 5.35 6.93
C ILE A 53 -26.41 4.87 5.49
N TYR A 54 -25.69 3.83 5.05
CA TYR A 54 -25.80 3.30 3.70
C TYR A 54 -25.29 1.87 3.57
N SER A 55 -25.91 1.08 2.70
CA SER A 55 -25.66 -0.36 2.48
C SER A 55 -25.70 -0.76 0.99
N TYR A 56 -25.26 0.13 0.10
CA TYR A 56 -25.24 -0.09 -1.36
C TYR A 56 -26.61 -0.34 -2.00
N GLU A 57 -27.70 0.11 -1.37
CA GLU A 57 -29.06 -0.09 -1.87
C GLU A 57 -29.31 0.52 -3.26
N VAL A 58 -28.57 1.57 -3.66
CA VAL A 58 -28.76 2.22 -4.97
C VAL A 58 -27.97 1.60 -6.13
N LEU A 59 -27.17 0.55 -5.88
CA LEU A 59 -26.35 -0.13 -6.91
C LEU A 59 -26.48 -1.64 -6.91
N GLY A 60 -26.78 -2.25 -8.06
CA GLY A 60 -26.80 -3.71 -8.24
C GLY A 60 -27.95 -4.43 -7.53
N LYS A 61 -28.06 -5.74 -7.76
CA LYS A 61 -29.06 -6.63 -7.12
C LYS A 61 -28.49 -7.28 -5.85
N LEU A 62 -29.36 -7.66 -4.91
CA LEU A 62 -28.98 -8.45 -3.72
C LEU A 62 -28.78 -9.94 -4.07
N PRO A 63 -27.92 -10.69 -3.35
CA PRO A 63 -26.97 -10.23 -2.32
C PRO A 63 -25.85 -9.39 -2.93
N LYS A 64 -25.13 -8.62 -2.12
CA LYS A 64 -24.00 -7.78 -2.57
C LYS A 64 -22.81 -7.99 -1.66
N ALA A 65 -21.62 -7.97 -2.23
CA ALA A 65 -20.35 -7.96 -1.51
C ALA A 65 -19.45 -6.89 -2.15
N GLY A 66 -18.81 -6.09 -1.31
CA GLY A 66 -17.72 -5.22 -1.75
C GLY A 66 -16.38 -5.91 -1.51
N GLY A 67 -15.35 -5.11 -1.31
CA GLY A 67 -14.03 -5.62 -1.02
C GLY A 67 -13.14 -4.56 -0.42
N ASP A 68 -11.88 -4.60 -0.79
CA ASP A 68 -10.83 -3.78 -0.27
C ASP A 68 -10.89 -2.36 -0.80
N THR A 69 -11.60 -2.02 -1.89
CA THR A 69 -11.81 -0.64 -2.40
C THR A 69 -10.56 0.28 -2.43
N HIS A 70 -9.38 -0.31 -2.29
CA HIS A 70 -8.03 0.20 -2.09
C HIS A 70 -7.84 1.49 -1.26
N GLY A 71 -8.82 1.99 -0.52
CA GLY A 71 -8.72 3.29 0.15
C GLY A 71 -9.21 4.49 -0.67
N ALA A 72 -10.08 4.26 -1.65
CA ALA A 72 -10.79 5.30 -2.40
C ALA A 72 -11.77 6.08 -1.51
N ILE A 73 -11.25 7.04 -0.73
CA ILE A 73 -12.04 7.96 0.09
C ILE A 73 -11.32 9.31 0.22
N THR A 74 -12.05 10.40 0.05
CA THR A 74 -11.53 11.77 0.18
C THR A 74 -12.65 12.73 0.58
N ASN A 75 -12.39 14.03 0.73
CA ASN A 75 -13.40 15.02 1.07
C ASN A 75 -13.19 16.36 0.34
N SER A 76 -14.29 17.07 0.10
CA SER A 76 -14.28 18.50 -0.24
C SER A 76 -14.45 19.32 1.05
N LYS A 77 -14.85 20.59 0.92
CA LYS A 77 -15.26 21.43 2.05
C LYS A 77 -16.53 20.93 2.75
N ASP A 78 -17.41 20.26 2.01
CA ASP A 78 -18.81 20.03 2.40
C ASP A 78 -19.27 18.58 2.22
N LEU A 79 -18.54 17.77 1.46
CA LEU A 79 -18.89 16.39 1.14
C LEU A 79 -17.75 15.43 1.46
N VAL A 80 -18.11 14.21 1.84
CA VAL A 80 -17.20 13.06 1.81
C VAL A 80 -17.47 12.25 0.55
N PHE A 81 -16.42 11.88 -0.17
CA PHE A 81 -16.52 11.00 -1.34
C PHE A 81 -15.90 9.66 -1.03
N PHE A 82 -16.57 8.58 -1.44
CA PHE A 82 -16.02 7.24 -1.35
C PHE A 82 -16.32 6.43 -2.60
N GLY A 83 -15.37 5.58 -2.98
CA GLY A 83 -15.44 4.75 -4.16
C GLY A 83 -15.03 3.31 -3.86
N GLY A 84 -14.93 2.54 -4.93
CA GLY A 84 -14.51 1.16 -4.86
C GLY A 84 -15.18 0.31 -5.92
N TRP A 85 -15.43 -0.93 -5.54
CA TRP A 85 -16.16 -1.89 -6.33
C TRP A 85 -17.18 -2.63 -5.48
N LEU A 86 -18.20 -3.13 -6.17
CA LEU A 86 -19.26 -3.96 -5.62
C LEU A 86 -19.55 -5.08 -6.61
N LYS A 87 -19.84 -6.28 -6.12
CA LYS A 87 -20.39 -7.35 -6.94
C LYS A 87 -21.56 -8.05 -6.27
N ALA A 88 -22.54 -8.48 -7.05
CA ALA A 88 -23.41 -9.56 -6.62
C ALA A 88 -22.62 -10.90 -6.63
N PRO A 89 -22.96 -11.89 -5.79
CA PRO A 89 -22.30 -13.19 -5.78
C PRO A 89 -22.13 -13.72 -7.20
N PRO A 90 -20.90 -14.03 -7.63
CA PRO A 90 -20.66 -14.42 -9.00
C PRO A 90 -21.39 -15.73 -9.29
N GLY A 91 -22.07 -15.78 -10.43
CA GLY A 91 -22.36 -17.05 -11.07
C GLY A 91 -21.06 -17.75 -11.47
N LEU A 92 -21.15 -19.03 -11.81
CA LEU A 92 -20.03 -19.77 -12.38
C LEU A 92 -20.25 -19.94 -13.88
N LEU A 93 -19.26 -19.54 -14.66
CA LEU A 93 -19.17 -19.83 -16.09
C LEU A 93 -18.55 -21.21 -16.25
N VAL A 94 -19.31 -22.13 -16.82
CA VAL A 94 -18.87 -23.50 -17.10
C VAL A 94 -18.50 -23.59 -18.57
N SER A 95 -17.30 -24.08 -18.88
CA SER A 95 -16.88 -24.36 -20.26
C SER A 95 -17.75 -25.44 -20.91
N SER A 96 -17.72 -25.51 -22.25
CA SER A 96 -18.50 -26.48 -23.03
C SER A 96 -18.17 -27.94 -22.69
N ASP A 97 -16.95 -28.22 -22.25
CA ASP A 97 -16.47 -29.52 -21.78
C ASP A 97 -16.66 -29.74 -20.26
N ARG A 98 -17.27 -28.77 -19.55
CA ARG A 98 -17.53 -28.77 -18.09
C ARG A 98 -16.29 -28.87 -17.19
N THR A 99 -15.09 -28.61 -17.70
CA THR A 99 -13.85 -28.76 -16.94
C THR A 99 -13.35 -27.44 -16.32
N LEU A 100 -13.63 -26.30 -16.96
CA LEU A 100 -13.18 -24.97 -16.53
C LEU A 100 -14.33 -24.17 -15.96
N VAL A 101 -14.19 -23.83 -14.67
CA VAL A 101 -15.12 -23.01 -13.91
C VAL A 101 -14.49 -21.64 -13.70
N LYS A 102 -15.02 -20.59 -14.35
CA LYS A 102 -14.59 -19.20 -14.15
C LYS A 102 -15.68 -18.42 -13.41
N GLN A 103 -15.30 -17.38 -12.66
CA GLN A 103 -16.27 -16.48 -12.05
C GLN A 103 -16.94 -15.60 -13.12
N ASP A 104 -18.26 -15.46 -13.02
CA ASP A 104 -19.05 -14.52 -13.80
C ASP A 104 -18.99 -13.13 -13.16
N MET A 105 -18.45 -12.17 -13.91
CA MET A 105 -18.18 -10.80 -13.47
C MET A 105 -19.20 -9.78 -14.01
N ARG A 106 -20.26 -10.24 -14.68
CA ARG A 106 -21.29 -9.37 -15.28
C ARG A 106 -22.05 -8.50 -14.28
N GLU A 107 -22.03 -8.89 -13.01
CA GLU A 107 -22.64 -8.13 -11.90
C GLU A 107 -21.60 -7.42 -11.03
N LYS A 108 -20.41 -7.13 -11.57
CA LYS A 108 -19.40 -6.26 -10.93
C LYS A 108 -19.56 -4.82 -11.41
N TYR A 109 -19.45 -3.89 -10.46
CA TYR A 109 -19.61 -2.45 -10.62
C TYR A 109 -18.42 -1.74 -10.00
N SER A 110 -17.91 -0.70 -10.66
CA SER A 110 -17.09 0.34 -10.04
C SER A 110 -17.99 1.53 -9.73
N HIS A 111 -17.74 2.25 -8.62
CA HIS A 111 -18.63 3.33 -8.20
C HIS A 111 -17.92 4.46 -7.44
N ILE A 112 -18.58 5.61 -7.41
CA ILE A 112 -18.24 6.77 -6.56
C ILE A 112 -19.54 7.35 -5.99
N HIS A 113 -19.56 7.59 -4.69
CA HIS A 113 -20.66 8.23 -3.98
C HIS A 113 -20.19 9.48 -3.25
N ALA A 114 -21.14 10.34 -2.88
CA ALA A 114 -20.96 11.44 -1.94
C ALA A 114 -21.83 11.23 -0.68
N ILE A 115 -21.36 11.78 0.44
CA ILE A 115 -22.08 11.86 1.72
C ILE A 115 -22.08 13.32 2.14
N ASP A 116 -23.25 13.85 2.50
CA ASP A 116 -23.39 15.20 3.03
C ASP A 116 -23.48 15.27 4.57
N ASP A 117 -23.62 16.50 5.08
CA ASP A 117 -23.64 16.79 6.52
C ASP A 117 -24.87 16.24 7.25
N LYS A 118 -25.90 15.81 6.51
CA LYS A 118 -27.14 15.19 6.96
C LYS A 118 -27.13 13.67 6.79
N ASP A 119 -25.96 13.10 6.54
CA ASP A 119 -25.74 11.67 6.32
C ASP A 119 -26.48 11.12 5.08
N ARG A 120 -26.84 11.98 4.11
CA ARG A 120 -27.48 11.55 2.86
C ARG A 120 -26.41 11.08 1.89
N VAL A 121 -26.64 9.91 1.29
CA VAL A 121 -25.72 9.31 0.33
C VAL A 121 -26.28 9.43 -1.10
N GLU A 122 -25.45 9.92 -2.02
CA GLU A 122 -25.78 10.07 -3.44
C GLU A 122 -24.78 9.28 -4.30
N LEU A 123 -25.27 8.56 -5.31
CA LEU A 123 -24.42 7.96 -6.34
C LEU A 123 -23.99 9.03 -7.35
N LEU A 124 -22.69 9.27 -7.47
CA LEU A 124 -22.16 10.26 -8.43
C LEU A 124 -21.82 9.63 -9.78
N TRP A 125 -21.25 8.43 -9.74
CA TRP A 125 -20.76 7.74 -10.93
C TRP A 125 -20.74 6.23 -10.70
N SER A 126 -21.00 5.46 -11.76
CA SER A 126 -20.75 4.03 -11.76
C SER A 126 -20.40 3.50 -13.14
N ARG A 127 -19.69 2.38 -13.16
CA ARG A 127 -19.43 1.58 -14.37
C ARG A 127 -19.75 0.12 -14.11
N LYS A 128 -20.81 -0.36 -14.74
CA LYS A 128 -21.12 -1.79 -14.82
C LYS A 128 -20.33 -2.43 -15.96
N TRP A 129 -20.01 -3.71 -15.81
CA TRP A 129 -19.71 -4.61 -16.92
C TRP A 129 -20.70 -4.43 -18.09
N ASP A 130 -20.20 -4.56 -19.32
CA ASP A 130 -20.98 -4.65 -20.55
C ASP A 130 -20.31 -5.64 -21.53
N ASP A 131 -20.95 -5.88 -22.68
CA ASP A 131 -20.55 -6.86 -23.69
C ASP A 131 -19.25 -6.52 -24.46
N LYS A 132 -18.61 -5.39 -24.15
CA LYS A 132 -17.31 -5.02 -24.73
C LYS A 132 -16.15 -5.76 -24.10
N ILE A 133 -16.34 -6.42 -22.96
CA ILE A 133 -15.32 -7.23 -22.30
C ILE A 133 -15.86 -8.64 -22.00
N PRO A 134 -14.99 -9.67 -21.90
CA PRO A 134 -15.45 -11.03 -21.61
C PRO A 134 -16.21 -11.12 -20.28
N PRO A 135 -17.15 -12.07 -20.13
CA PRO A 135 -17.98 -12.20 -18.92
C PRO A 135 -17.19 -12.60 -17.66
N ASN A 136 -15.95 -13.07 -17.80
CA ASN A 136 -15.04 -13.35 -16.68
C ASN A 136 -14.02 -12.22 -16.43
N HIS A 137 -14.17 -11.08 -17.10
CA HIS A 137 -13.34 -9.88 -16.94
C HIS A 137 -14.18 -8.77 -16.29
N TRP A 138 -13.51 -7.77 -15.73
CA TRP A 138 -14.17 -6.60 -15.15
C TRP A 138 -13.41 -5.34 -15.50
N TYR A 139 -14.13 -4.22 -15.51
CA TYR A 139 -13.53 -2.91 -15.61
C TYR A 139 -12.80 -2.55 -14.30
N GLY A 140 -11.73 -1.76 -14.39
CA GLY A 140 -10.91 -1.37 -13.23
C GLY A 140 -11.73 -0.84 -12.06
N GLU A 141 -11.35 -1.22 -10.85
CA GLU A 141 -11.94 -0.75 -9.61
C GLU A 141 -11.54 0.70 -9.35
N VAL A 142 -12.34 1.48 -8.64
CA VAL A 142 -11.90 2.80 -8.18
C VAL A 142 -10.98 2.60 -6.98
N THR A 143 -9.70 2.96 -7.12
CA THR A 143 -8.68 2.59 -6.13
C THR A 143 -8.17 3.74 -5.27
N ASP A 144 -8.30 4.97 -5.74
CA ASP A 144 -7.97 6.18 -4.99
C ASP A 144 -8.77 7.38 -5.49
N LEU A 145 -8.93 8.39 -4.64
CA LEU A 145 -9.68 9.61 -4.92
C LEU A 145 -8.88 10.83 -4.44
N VAL A 146 -8.77 11.84 -5.29
CA VAL A 146 -8.24 13.16 -4.90
C VAL A 146 -9.17 14.26 -5.42
N TYR A 147 -9.44 15.25 -4.59
CA TYR A 147 -10.34 16.35 -4.89
C TYR A 147 -9.53 17.61 -5.24
N ASP A 148 -9.85 18.23 -6.37
CA ASP A 148 -9.41 19.58 -6.68
C ASP A 148 -10.53 20.60 -6.39
N GLY A 149 -10.27 21.47 -5.42
CA GLY A 149 -11.18 22.53 -5.03
C GLY A 149 -11.24 23.72 -5.99
N HIS A 150 -10.26 23.86 -6.90
CA HIS A 150 -10.25 24.96 -7.88
C HIS A 150 -11.27 24.70 -9.00
N GLU A 151 -11.23 23.51 -9.61
CA GLU A 151 -12.19 23.13 -10.67
C GLU A 151 -13.45 22.44 -10.14
N ASN A 152 -13.52 22.18 -8.83
CA ASN A 152 -14.58 21.38 -8.21
C ASN A 152 -14.72 20.00 -8.88
N THR A 153 -13.58 19.31 -9.00
CA THR A 153 -13.43 18.08 -9.76
C THR A 153 -12.85 16.97 -8.87
N LEU A 154 -13.39 15.76 -9.03
CA LEU A 154 -12.79 14.56 -8.46
C LEU A 154 -11.91 13.87 -9.50
N TYR A 155 -10.64 13.70 -9.19
CA TYR A 155 -9.79 12.77 -9.92
C TYR A 155 -9.80 11.43 -9.22
N PHE A 156 -9.89 10.37 -10.00
CA PHE A 156 -9.94 9.03 -9.47
C PHE A 156 -9.13 8.07 -10.33
N SER A 157 -8.46 7.15 -9.65
CA SER A 157 -7.65 6.13 -10.28
C SER A 157 -8.45 4.85 -10.47
N ARG A 158 -8.16 4.15 -11.57
CA ARG A 158 -8.67 2.82 -11.83
C ARG A 158 -7.54 1.83 -12.03
N ALA A 159 -7.43 0.91 -11.08
CA ALA A 159 -6.52 -0.23 -11.07
C ALA A 159 -7.31 -1.52 -10.81
N ASP A 160 -6.60 -2.66 -10.70
CA ASP A 160 -7.19 -3.99 -10.46
C ASP A 160 -8.38 -4.32 -11.38
N GLY A 161 -8.05 -4.72 -12.61
CA GLY A 161 -9.05 -5.07 -13.61
C GLY A 161 -8.48 -5.18 -15.00
N HIS A 162 -9.36 -5.36 -15.98
CA HIS A 162 -8.98 -5.73 -17.35
C HIS A 162 -9.19 -4.62 -18.38
N ALA A 163 -10.00 -3.62 -18.07
CA ALA A 163 -10.38 -2.58 -19.02
C ALA A 163 -10.70 -1.26 -18.31
N GLU A 164 -10.62 -0.16 -19.07
CA GLU A 164 -10.86 1.21 -18.58
C GLU A 164 -10.02 1.61 -17.35
N LEU A 165 -8.80 1.10 -17.32
CA LEU A 165 -7.80 1.42 -16.31
C LEU A 165 -7.25 2.83 -16.51
N GLY A 166 -6.64 3.39 -15.48
CA GLY A 166 -5.88 4.63 -15.56
C GLY A 166 -6.49 5.77 -14.77
N LEU A 167 -6.28 7.00 -15.22
CA LEU A 167 -6.74 8.20 -14.51
C LEU A 167 -7.99 8.75 -15.16
N TRP A 168 -8.96 9.11 -14.32
CA TRP A 168 -10.22 9.71 -14.70
C TRP A 168 -10.46 11.00 -13.93
N LYS A 169 -11.26 11.90 -14.49
CA LYS A 169 -11.85 13.03 -13.77
C LYS A 169 -13.37 12.98 -13.83
N LEU A 170 -14.01 13.43 -12.76
CA LEU A 170 -15.44 13.60 -12.62
C LEU A 170 -15.71 15.04 -12.20
N SER A 171 -16.26 15.84 -13.12
CA SER A 171 -16.73 17.18 -12.79
C SER A 171 -17.98 17.07 -11.93
N LEU A 172 -17.96 17.70 -10.75
CA LEU A 172 -19.08 17.59 -9.81
C LEU A 172 -20.28 18.43 -10.23
N GLY A 173 -20.08 19.48 -11.03
CA GLY A 173 -21.15 20.39 -11.46
C GLY A 173 -22.06 19.80 -12.53
N ASP A 174 -21.50 19.11 -13.53
CA ASP A 174 -22.25 18.50 -14.64
C ASP A 174 -22.30 16.97 -14.61
N ARG A 175 -21.67 16.34 -13.60
CA ARG A 175 -21.56 14.89 -13.41
C ARG A 175 -20.90 14.17 -14.58
N LYS A 176 -20.09 14.87 -15.38
CA LYS A 176 -19.40 14.26 -16.52
C LYS A 176 -18.09 13.61 -16.08
N ALA A 177 -17.96 12.32 -16.36
CA ALA A 177 -16.70 11.58 -16.20
C ALA A 177 -15.92 11.54 -17.52
N GLU A 178 -14.61 11.79 -17.45
CA GLU A 178 -13.68 11.77 -18.57
C GLU A 178 -12.48 10.87 -18.28
N TRP A 179 -12.14 10.01 -19.25
CA TRP A 179 -11.00 9.11 -19.19
C TRP A 179 -9.75 9.80 -19.74
N ILE A 180 -8.87 10.23 -18.82
CA ILE A 180 -7.71 11.08 -19.12
C ILE A 180 -6.54 10.23 -19.57
N ILE A 181 -6.06 9.34 -18.70
CA ILE A 181 -4.92 8.46 -19.00
C ILE A 181 -5.46 7.08 -19.34
N LYS A 182 -5.27 6.71 -20.60
CA LYS A 182 -5.73 5.45 -21.19
C LYS A 182 -4.57 4.47 -21.29
N ASP A 183 -4.91 3.19 -21.47
CA ASP A 183 -3.97 2.10 -21.77
C ASP A 183 -2.87 1.86 -20.71
N ARG A 184 -3.10 2.35 -19.48
CA ARG A 184 -2.23 2.15 -18.34
C ARG A 184 -3.04 2.03 -17.06
N THR A 185 -2.62 1.22 -16.11
CA THR A 185 -3.15 1.32 -14.74
C THR A 185 -2.61 2.55 -14.01
N VAL A 186 -3.43 3.13 -13.14
CA VAL A 186 -3.03 4.15 -12.17
C VAL A 186 -3.65 3.73 -10.85
N TYR A 187 -2.88 3.83 -9.76
CA TYR A 187 -3.24 3.25 -8.47
C TYR A 187 -3.36 4.29 -7.36
N LYS A 188 -2.28 4.65 -6.66
CA LYS A 188 -2.34 5.66 -5.60
C LYS A 188 -1.99 7.03 -6.13
N LEU A 189 -2.74 8.03 -5.70
CA LEU A 189 -2.66 9.39 -6.21
C LEU A 189 -2.11 10.36 -5.15
N GLU A 190 -1.45 11.40 -5.62
CA GLU A 190 -1.02 12.55 -4.83
C GLU A 190 -1.05 13.81 -5.70
N ILE A 191 -1.69 14.88 -5.22
CA ILE A 191 -1.72 16.17 -5.92
C ILE A 191 -0.60 17.04 -5.36
N LYS A 192 0.39 17.40 -6.18
CA LYS A 192 1.39 18.38 -5.81
C LYS A 192 1.38 19.53 -6.81
N ASP A 193 1.13 20.73 -6.28
CA ASP A 193 0.99 21.96 -7.04
C ASP A 193 -0.09 21.80 -8.14
N ASP A 194 0.29 21.86 -9.41
CA ASP A 194 -0.57 21.76 -10.59
C ASP A 194 -0.56 20.36 -11.23
N LYS A 195 0.00 19.35 -10.54
CA LYS A 195 0.19 18.00 -11.08
C LYS A 195 -0.37 16.92 -10.18
N ILE A 196 -0.84 15.85 -10.81
CA ILE A 196 -1.22 14.60 -10.17
C ILE A 196 -0.12 13.57 -10.43
N PHE A 197 0.34 12.94 -9.36
CA PHE A 197 1.30 11.86 -9.42
C PHE A 197 0.64 10.55 -9.01
N GLY A 198 0.91 9.50 -9.77
CA GLY A 198 0.28 8.19 -9.63
C GLY A 198 1.29 7.05 -9.57
N THR A 199 1.11 6.11 -8.65
CA THR A 199 1.78 4.79 -8.73
C THR A 199 1.00 3.84 -9.65
N VAL A 200 1.58 2.68 -9.97
CA VAL A 200 1.03 1.69 -10.90
C VAL A 200 0.92 0.34 -10.22
N PHE A 201 -0.27 -0.26 -10.25
CA PHE A 201 -0.57 -1.57 -9.68
C PHE A 201 -1.64 -2.25 -10.55
N ASN A 202 -1.42 -3.50 -10.95
CA ASN A 202 -2.47 -4.32 -11.52
C ASN A 202 -2.12 -5.82 -11.43
N PRO A 203 -2.84 -6.61 -10.62
CA PRO A 203 -2.63 -8.05 -10.55
C PRO A 203 -2.95 -8.79 -11.87
N ALA A 204 -3.87 -8.27 -12.68
CA ALA A 204 -4.27 -8.87 -13.95
C ALA A 204 -3.28 -8.55 -15.09
N HIS A 205 -2.49 -7.48 -14.96
CA HIS A 205 -1.55 -7.02 -15.96
C HIS A 205 -0.17 -6.82 -15.37
N PHE A 206 0.79 -7.64 -15.80
CA PHE A 206 2.18 -7.53 -15.38
C PHE A 206 2.86 -6.33 -16.05
N GLU A 207 2.68 -5.14 -15.48
CA GLU A 207 3.27 -3.87 -15.95
C GLU A 207 4.60 -3.55 -15.25
N ASN A 208 5.45 -2.75 -15.90
CA ASN A 208 6.60 -2.15 -15.23
C ASN A 208 6.13 -1.15 -14.17
N SER A 209 6.83 -1.11 -13.03
CA SER A 209 6.64 -0.04 -12.06
C SER A 209 6.91 1.29 -12.73
N SER A 210 6.05 2.27 -12.49
CA SER A 210 6.22 3.60 -13.04
C SER A 210 5.55 4.66 -12.19
N ILE A 211 6.01 5.89 -12.35
CA ILE A 211 5.33 7.08 -11.84
C ILE A 211 4.60 7.73 -13.01
N VAL A 212 3.29 7.81 -12.88
CA VAL A 212 2.42 8.52 -13.81
C VAL A 212 2.33 9.96 -13.34
N VAL A 213 2.60 10.92 -14.23
CA VAL A 213 2.49 12.35 -13.94
C VAL A 213 1.46 12.93 -14.90
N TYR A 214 0.49 13.66 -14.37
CA TYR A 214 -0.50 14.39 -15.14
C TYR A 214 -0.47 15.86 -14.77
N ASP A 215 -0.21 16.71 -15.75
CA ASP A 215 -0.26 18.16 -15.61
C ASP A 215 -1.70 18.64 -15.82
N MET A 216 -2.29 19.21 -14.77
CA MET A 216 -3.69 19.65 -14.77
C MET A 216 -3.90 20.91 -15.61
N ILE A 217 -2.86 21.73 -15.79
CA ILE A 217 -2.93 22.97 -16.59
C ILE A 217 -2.79 22.64 -18.07
N GLU A 218 -1.74 21.88 -18.43
CA GLU A 218 -1.46 21.54 -19.82
C GLU A 218 -2.33 20.40 -20.37
N ASN A 219 -3.02 19.66 -19.48
CA ASN A 219 -3.76 18.44 -19.83
C ASN A 219 -2.88 17.38 -20.52
N LYS A 220 -1.62 17.25 -20.07
CA LYS A 220 -0.66 16.27 -20.61
C LYS A 220 -0.23 15.29 -19.55
N SER A 221 0.07 14.07 -19.98
CA SER A 221 0.63 13.04 -19.10
C SER A 221 2.02 12.59 -19.55
N LYS A 222 2.81 12.16 -18.57
CA LYS A 222 4.12 11.53 -18.74
C LYS A 222 4.16 10.27 -17.87
N ILE A 223 4.85 9.24 -18.34
CA ILE A 223 5.10 8.02 -17.57
C ILE A 223 6.60 7.83 -17.40
N VAL A 224 7.04 7.69 -16.17
CA VAL A 224 8.45 7.47 -15.80
C VAL A 224 8.62 6.02 -15.38
N GLU A 225 9.30 5.22 -16.22
CA GLU A 225 9.53 3.78 -15.97
C GLU A 225 10.98 3.43 -15.63
N GLU A 226 11.88 4.39 -15.78
CA GLU A 226 13.32 4.22 -15.56
C GLU A 226 13.79 5.24 -14.53
N PHE A 227 14.53 4.75 -13.55
CA PHE A 227 14.95 5.52 -12.39
C PHE A 227 16.46 5.48 -12.25
N GLU A 228 17.06 6.58 -11.77
CA GLU A 228 18.45 6.55 -11.30
C GLU A 228 18.55 5.66 -10.06
N PHE A 229 19.62 4.87 -9.93
CA PHE A 229 19.79 4.04 -8.75
C PHE A 229 20.52 4.77 -7.64
N GLY A 230 19.89 4.85 -6.47
CA GLY A 230 20.38 5.64 -5.35
C GLY A 230 21.63 5.09 -4.67
N ILE A 231 21.96 3.80 -4.87
CA ILE A 231 23.21 3.19 -4.38
C ILE A 231 24.35 3.41 -5.38
N ASN A 232 24.07 3.32 -6.69
CA ASN A 232 25.03 3.58 -7.76
C ASN A 232 24.43 4.53 -8.81
N LEU A 233 24.76 5.81 -8.72
CA LEU A 233 24.09 6.87 -9.50
C LEU A 233 24.28 6.77 -11.02
N ASP A 234 25.27 6.03 -11.48
CA ASP A 234 25.51 5.79 -12.91
C ASP A 234 24.54 4.77 -13.51
N ASP A 235 23.86 3.99 -12.66
CA ASP A 235 22.90 2.98 -13.08
C ASP A 235 21.51 3.57 -13.28
N LYS A 236 20.89 3.15 -14.39
CA LYS A 236 19.46 3.32 -14.62
C LYS A 236 18.74 1.98 -14.53
N ILE A 237 17.65 1.95 -13.77
CA ILE A 237 16.96 0.71 -13.43
C ILE A 237 15.48 0.82 -13.79
N LYS A 238 14.97 -0.27 -14.38
CA LYS A 238 13.54 -0.57 -14.48
C LYS A 238 13.23 -1.72 -13.53
N ILE A 239 12.19 -1.57 -12.72
CA ILE A 239 11.72 -2.63 -11.83
C ILE A 239 10.29 -3.03 -12.19
N LYS A 240 9.92 -4.26 -11.82
CA LYS A 240 8.58 -4.82 -12.05
C LYS A 240 7.98 -5.25 -10.72
N ARG A 241 7.48 -4.26 -9.99
CA ARG A 241 6.96 -4.39 -8.63
C ARG A 241 5.59 -3.73 -8.51
N ASP A 242 4.75 -4.30 -7.66
CA ASP A 242 3.44 -3.77 -7.34
C ASP A 242 3.56 -2.38 -6.68
N GLY A 243 2.80 -1.42 -7.17
CA GLY A 243 2.76 -0.06 -6.65
C GLY A 243 2.03 0.04 -5.32
N GLY A 244 2.55 0.94 -4.48
CA GLY A 244 2.03 1.28 -3.17
C GLY A 244 1.64 2.76 -3.09
N GLN A 245 1.76 3.35 -1.91
CA GLN A 245 1.48 4.78 -1.67
C GLN A 245 2.44 5.68 -2.44
N ILE A 246 2.03 6.91 -2.69
CA ILE A 246 2.85 8.06 -3.02
C ILE A 246 2.55 9.20 -2.05
N VAL A 247 3.56 9.72 -1.35
CA VAL A 247 3.39 10.78 -0.35
C VAL A 247 4.22 12.01 -0.69
N GLN A 248 3.75 13.17 -0.25
CA GLN A 248 4.49 14.43 -0.29
C GLN A 248 5.37 14.59 0.94
N LEU A 249 6.57 15.09 0.73
CA LEU A 249 7.46 15.46 1.81
C LEU A 249 8.25 16.69 1.39
N GLN A 250 7.81 17.85 1.90
CA GLN A 250 8.32 19.16 1.48
C GLN A 250 8.18 19.33 -0.05
N ASN A 251 9.29 19.49 -0.76
CA ASN A 251 9.33 19.68 -2.21
C ASN A 251 9.52 18.37 -2.99
N LYS A 252 9.51 17.22 -2.31
CA LYS A 252 9.71 15.89 -2.90
C LYS A 252 8.43 15.07 -2.84
N LEU A 253 8.39 14.05 -3.68
CA LEU A 253 7.44 12.95 -3.58
C LEU A 253 8.19 11.66 -3.29
N ILE A 254 7.62 10.79 -2.47
CA ILE A 254 8.14 9.45 -2.23
C ILE A 254 7.07 8.45 -2.70
N SER A 255 7.38 7.74 -3.77
CA SER A 255 6.53 6.67 -4.31
C SER A 255 7.06 5.32 -3.82
N PHE A 256 6.18 4.50 -3.26
CA PHE A 256 6.52 3.19 -2.75
C PHE A 256 6.10 2.09 -3.71
N TYR A 257 6.92 1.05 -3.80
CA TYR A 257 6.66 -0.18 -4.53
C TYR A 257 7.06 -1.38 -3.65
N GLY A 258 6.67 -2.59 -4.05
CA GLY A 258 7.16 -3.79 -3.38
C GLY A 258 8.69 -3.84 -3.39
N GLY A 259 9.29 -3.71 -2.20
CA GLY A 259 10.74 -3.75 -2.00
C GLY A 259 11.55 -2.54 -2.49
N ALA A 260 10.89 -1.45 -2.90
CA ALA A 260 11.57 -0.25 -3.35
C ALA A 260 10.82 1.03 -2.97
N LEU A 261 11.55 2.14 -2.90
CA LEU A 261 10.96 3.48 -2.93
C LEU A 261 11.65 4.32 -4.00
N VAL A 262 10.92 5.32 -4.50
CA VAL A 262 11.43 6.29 -5.47
C VAL A 262 11.24 7.69 -4.90
N VAL A 263 12.34 8.39 -4.69
CA VAL A 263 12.36 9.81 -4.33
C VAL A 263 12.31 10.62 -5.62
N SER A 264 11.27 11.42 -5.78
CA SER A 264 11.07 12.28 -6.95
C SER A 264 11.24 13.75 -6.57
N ASP A 265 11.99 14.47 -7.38
CA ASP A 265 12.06 15.93 -7.40
C ASP A 265 11.28 16.45 -8.61
N PRO A 266 10.01 16.87 -8.43
CA PRO A 266 9.19 17.34 -9.53
C PRO A 266 9.78 18.54 -10.28
N TYR A 267 10.51 19.42 -9.60
CA TYR A 267 11.08 20.62 -10.22
C TYR A 267 12.29 20.30 -11.09
N LYS A 268 13.02 19.24 -10.76
CA LYS A 268 14.20 18.79 -11.52
C LYS A 268 13.90 17.62 -12.46
N ASP A 269 12.67 17.12 -12.45
CA ASP A 269 12.27 15.91 -13.20
C ASP A 269 13.21 14.72 -12.93
N LYS A 270 13.67 14.60 -11.68
CA LYS A 270 14.65 13.60 -11.23
C LYS A 270 13.97 12.57 -10.35
N HIS A 271 14.19 11.29 -10.65
CA HIS A 271 13.59 10.16 -9.94
C HIS A 271 14.66 9.15 -9.56
N THR A 272 14.90 8.99 -8.27
CA THR A 272 15.95 8.12 -7.72
C THR A 272 15.33 7.00 -6.92
N LEU A 273 15.64 5.76 -7.30
CA LEU A 273 15.13 4.54 -6.71
C LEU A 273 16.13 3.99 -5.69
N TYR A 274 15.61 3.57 -4.54
CA TYR A 274 16.36 2.89 -3.49
C TYR A 274 15.69 1.55 -3.14
N PRO A 275 16.46 0.51 -2.79
CA PRO A 275 15.88 -0.66 -2.12
C PRO A 275 15.13 -0.20 -0.86
N PHE A 276 14.00 -0.80 -0.55
CA PHE A 276 13.26 -0.45 0.66
C PHE A 276 12.36 -1.59 1.09
N LEU A 277 12.70 -2.22 2.21
CA LEU A 277 12.06 -3.47 2.64
C LEU A 277 12.05 -4.54 1.52
N GLU A 278 13.12 -4.59 0.71
CA GLU A 278 13.40 -5.63 -0.29
C GLU A 278 13.76 -6.93 0.45
N VAL A 279 12.73 -7.64 0.89
CA VAL A 279 12.84 -8.91 1.61
C VAL A 279 12.71 -10.07 0.64
N ILE A 280 13.64 -11.02 0.73
CA ILE A 280 13.70 -12.19 -0.15
C ILE A 280 13.30 -13.45 0.64
N ASN A 281 12.35 -14.20 0.09
CA ASN A 281 11.87 -15.45 0.68
C ASN A 281 11.91 -16.56 -0.38
N ASN A 282 12.17 -17.79 0.03
CA ASN A 282 12.25 -18.97 -0.85
C ASN A 282 10.89 -19.37 -1.46
N GLU A 283 9.79 -18.93 -0.86
CA GLU A 283 8.42 -19.27 -1.26
C GLU A 283 7.72 -18.17 -2.06
N SER A 284 8.32 -16.98 -2.17
CA SER A 284 7.77 -15.87 -2.94
C SER A 284 8.87 -15.24 -3.79
N GLU A 285 8.69 -15.26 -5.12
CA GLU A 285 9.52 -14.49 -6.06
C GLU A 285 9.32 -12.96 -5.93
N ARG A 286 8.41 -12.52 -5.04
CA ARG A 286 8.07 -11.12 -4.80
C ARG A 286 8.49 -10.65 -3.40
N PRO A 287 8.89 -9.37 -3.25
CA PRO A 287 9.10 -8.74 -1.96
C PRO A 287 7.88 -8.90 -1.06
N SER A 288 8.12 -9.26 0.19
CA SER A 288 7.04 -9.56 1.12
C SER A 288 6.26 -8.33 1.55
N TYR A 289 6.80 -7.11 1.43
CA TYR A 289 6.19 -5.89 1.93
C TYR A 289 5.94 -4.86 0.82
N ILE A 290 4.74 -4.28 0.82
CA ILE A 290 4.34 -3.22 -0.10
C ILE A 290 3.80 -2.04 0.73
N PRO A 291 4.59 -0.96 0.90
CA PRO A 291 4.15 0.22 1.64
C PRO A 291 2.99 0.90 0.92
N GLY A 292 1.86 1.11 1.61
CA GLY A 292 0.71 1.77 1.00
C GLY A 292 -0.23 0.87 0.20
N LEU A 293 0.01 -0.45 0.14
CA LEU A 293 -0.91 -1.37 -0.54
C LEU A 293 -2.28 -1.38 0.15
N ARG A 294 -3.33 -0.98 -0.57
CA ARG A 294 -4.74 -0.98 -0.13
C ARG A 294 -4.95 -0.18 1.15
N THR A 295 -4.11 0.81 1.38
CA THR A 295 -4.18 1.61 2.60
C THR A 295 -4.28 3.09 2.31
N GLN A 296 -4.88 3.81 3.26
CA GLN A 296 -4.88 5.27 3.27
C GLN A 296 -3.53 5.80 3.77
N LYS A 297 -3.31 7.10 3.54
CA LYS A 297 -2.25 7.88 4.19
C LYS A 297 -2.91 8.95 5.04
N VAL A 298 -2.20 9.41 6.07
CA VAL A 298 -2.54 10.63 6.80
C VAL A 298 -1.28 11.47 6.99
N TYR A 299 -1.45 12.80 7.01
CA TYR A 299 -0.38 13.73 7.31
C TYR A 299 -0.53 14.28 8.72
N LEU A 300 0.49 14.09 9.54
CA LEU A 300 0.58 14.67 10.88
C LEU A 300 1.63 15.77 10.85
N MET A 301 1.21 17.03 10.98
CA MET A 301 2.12 18.18 10.92
C MET A 301 3.00 18.18 9.64
N GLY A 302 2.43 17.73 8.51
CA GLY A 302 3.14 17.59 7.23
C GLY A 302 3.99 16.33 7.08
N ILE A 303 4.02 15.44 8.08
CA ILE A 303 4.75 14.16 8.04
C ILE A 303 3.77 13.03 7.66
N PRO A 304 4.01 12.27 6.58
CA PRO A 304 3.18 11.14 6.20
C PRO A 304 3.29 9.99 7.18
N ILE A 305 2.14 9.41 7.54
CA ILE A 305 2.02 8.11 8.20
C ILE A 305 1.31 7.15 7.24
N ILE A 306 1.91 5.98 7.00
CA ILE A 306 1.36 4.96 6.12
C ILE A 306 1.46 3.57 6.76
N GLY A 307 0.57 2.67 6.34
CA GLY A 307 0.70 1.25 6.61
C GLY A 307 1.62 0.57 5.61
N VAL A 308 2.44 -0.36 6.08
CA VAL A 308 3.24 -1.28 5.25
C VAL A 308 2.65 -2.66 5.39
N ASN A 309 1.97 -3.12 4.35
CA ASN A 309 1.25 -4.38 4.37
C ASN A 309 2.04 -5.47 3.66
N PRO A 310 1.91 -6.74 4.08
CA PRO A 310 2.46 -7.84 3.33
C PRO A 310 1.76 -8.01 1.97
N SER A 311 2.53 -8.44 0.97
CA SER A 311 2.02 -8.82 -0.37
C SER A 311 1.05 -10.00 -0.27
N GLU A 312 0.16 -10.14 -1.25
CA GLU A 312 -0.78 -11.26 -1.35
C GLU A 312 -0.10 -12.59 -1.67
N GLY A 313 -0.83 -13.70 -1.47
CA GLY A 313 -0.45 -15.03 -1.97
C GLY A 313 0.51 -15.80 -1.07
N LEU A 314 0.78 -15.27 0.12
CA LEU A 314 1.60 -15.90 1.14
C LEU A 314 0.90 -17.14 1.72
N THR A 315 1.51 -18.34 1.63
CA THR A 315 0.93 -19.61 2.12
C THR A 315 1.10 -19.80 3.62
N GLU A 316 0.04 -20.21 4.33
CA GLU A 316 -0.09 -20.05 5.79
C GLU A 316 0.92 -20.74 6.75
N PRO A 317 1.58 -21.88 6.46
CA PRO A 317 2.42 -22.55 7.49
C PRO A 317 3.83 -21.97 7.67
N THR A 318 4.28 -21.05 6.80
CA THR A 318 5.71 -20.74 6.60
C THR A 318 6.06 -19.26 6.82
N LEU A 319 5.06 -18.42 7.09
CA LEU A 319 5.21 -16.97 7.05
C LEU A 319 5.80 -16.40 8.34
N ARG A 320 7.12 -16.25 8.31
CA ARG A 320 7.91 -15.63 9.38
C ARG A 320 7.78 -14.10 9.43
N THR A 321 7.04 -13.49 8.49
CA THR A 321 6.94 -12.02 8.28
C THR A 321 5.53 -11.56 7.82
N THR A 322 4.46 -12.01 8.49
CA THR A 322 3.06 -11.61 8.17
C THR A 322 2.59 -10.31 8.82
N VAL A 323 3.40 -9.70 9.68
CA VAL A 323 2.97 -8.49 10.38
C VAL A 323 3.13 -7.27 9.49
N SER A 324 2.08 -6.45 9.43
CA SER A 324 2.17 -5.14 8.82
C SER A 324 2.95 -4.19 9.74
N MET A 325 3.44 -3.08 9.21
CA MET A 325 4.17 -2.07 9.98
C MET A 325 3.51 -0.70 9.86
N ILE A 326 3.60 0.09 10.92
CA ILE A 326 3.27 1.51 10.87
C ILE A 326 4.55 2.26 10.56
N LEU A 327 4.56 3.01 9.46
CA LEU A 327 5.72 3.77 9.01
C LEU A 327 5.45 5.28 9.11
N ARG A 328 6.36 6.00 9.77
CA ARG A 328 6.46 7.46 9.69
C ARG A 328 7.51 7.83 8.65
N VAL A 329 7.12 8.57 7.63
CA VAL A 329 8.01 8.91 6.50
C VAL A 329 8.72 10.23 6.79
N ASP A 330 9.80 10.19 7.56
CA ASP A 330 10.60 11.40 7.83
C ASP A 330 11.47 11.80 6.61
N PRO A 331 11.85 13.09 6.46
CA PRO A 331 12.56 13.62 5.29
C PRO A 331 13.85 12.91 4.89
N VAL A 332 14.58 12.37 5.88
CA VAL A 332 15.91 11.80 5.68
C VAL A 332 15.86 10.27 5.69
N VAL A 333 15.18 9.70 6.69
CA VAL A 333 15.10 8.26 6.95
C VAL A 333 13.70 7.95 7.47
N PRO A 334 12.89 7.18 6.74
CA PRO A 334 11.63 6.66 7.26
C PRO A 334 11.84 5.89 8.56
N GLN A 335 10.89 5.90 9.47
CA GLN A 335 10.98 5.21 10.74
C GLN A 335 9.84 4.21 10.89
N ILE A 336 10.20 2.96 11.21
CA ILE A 336 9.21 1.96 11.63
C ILE A 336 8.83 2.28 13.08
N ILE A 337 7.55 2.51 13.32
CA ILE A 337 7.04 2.85 14.65
C ILE A 337 6.65 1.59 15.42
N SER A 338 5.91 0.69 14.78
CA SER A 338 5.35 -0.51 15.40
C SER A 338 4.96 -1.52 14.34
N ILE A 339 4.73 -2.76 14.78
CA ILE A 339 4.02 -3.78 13.99
C ILE A 339 2.52 -3.75 14.28
N SER A 340 1.72 -4.29 13.35
CA SER A 340 0.26 -4.36 13.42
C SER A 340 -0.25 -5.53 12.55
N GLY A 341 -1.54 -5.88 12.70
CA GLY A 341 -2.28 -6.56 11.62
C GLY A 341 -2.41 -5.68 10.38
N PHE A 342 -3.00 -6.22 9.30
CA PHE A 342 -3.24 -5.49 8.05
C PHE A 342 -3.90 -4.13 8.29
N ILE A 343 -3.32 -3.07 7.73
CA ILE A 343 -3.80 -1.69 7.91
C ILE A 343 -4.49 -1.24 6.63
N SER A 344 -5.79 -0.96 6.70
CA SER A 344 -6.60 -0.48 5.57
C SER A 344 -6.87 1.02 5.65
N GLY A 345 -7.39 1.52 6.77
CA GLY A 345 -7.67 2.95 6.93
C GLY A 345 -6.79 3.63 7.95
N ILE A 346 -6.49 4.89 7.69
CA ILE A 346 -5.76 5.79 8.57
C ILE A 346 -6.37 7.18 8.43
N VAL A 347 -6.83 7.79 9.54
CA VAL A 347 -7.36 9.16 9.58
C VAL A 347 -6.98 9.83 10.91
N SER A 348 -6.91 11.15 10.97
CA SER A 348 -6.64 11.89 12.21
C SER A 348 -7.66 12.98 12.47
N ASP A 349 -7.99 13.19 13.75
CA ASP A 349 -8.73 14.36 14.26
C ASP A 349 -7.77 15.46 14.76
N GLY A 350 -6.46 15.28 14.57
CA GLY A 350 -5.38 16.11 15.10
C GLY A 350 -4.84 15.65 16.46
N TYR A 351 -5.69 15.15 17.36
CA TYR A 351 -5.28 14.67 18.69
C TYR A 351 -4.95 13.17 18.71
N ASN A 352 -5.71 12.38 17.97
CA ASN A 352 -5.55 10.96 17.72
C ASN A 352 -5.42 10.68 16.22
N VAL A 353 -4.87 9.51 15.95
CA VAL A 353 -4.87 8.84 14.66
C VAL A 353 -5.60 7.52 14.82
N TYR A 354 -6.56 7.31 13.96
CA TYR A 354 -7.44 6.15 13.93
C TYR A 354 -6.93 5.19 12.87
N PHE A 355 -6.65 3.96 13.26
CA PHE A 355 -6.19 2.89 12.38
C PHE A 355 -7.28 1.83 12.24
N GLY A 356 -7.70 1.58 11.01
CA GLY A 356 -8.62 0.51 10.65
C GLY A 356 -7.83 -0.73 10.28
N THR A 357 -7.79 -1.71 11.17
CA THR A 357 -6.97 -2.91 10.99
C THR A 357 -7.82 -4.15 10.79
N SER A 358 -7.23 -5.18 10.18
CA SER A 358 -7.72 -6.55 10.22
C SER A 358 -6.58 -7.53 10.40
N TYR A 359 -6.91 -8.81 10.60
CA TYR A 359 -5.91 -9.84 10.87
C TYR A 359 -4.88 -9.95 9.73
N ALA A 360 -5.36 -10.09 8.49
CA ALA A 360 -4.50 -10.30 7.34
C ALA A 360 -5.07 -9.62 6.10
N ASN A 361 -4.17 -9.27 5.19
CA ASN A 361 -4.50 -9.07 3.78
C ASN A 361 -4.90 -10.43 3.17
N HIS A 362 -5.68 -10.43 2.09
CA HIS A 362 -6.19 -11.62 1.36
C HIS A 362 -5.53 -12.96 1.74
N SER A 363 -6.13 -13.72 2.67
CA SER A 363 -5.62 -15.04 3.08
C SER A 363 -6.32 -16.17 2.33
N PRO A 364 -5.58 -17.04 1.61
CA PRO A 364 -6.16 -18.19 0.92
C PRO A 364 -6.50 -19.36 1.86
N ALA A 365 -6.07 -19.32 3.13
CA ALA A 365 -6.25 -20.39 4.10
C ALA A 365 -7.33 -20.06 5.15
N TYR A 366 -7.95 -21.09 5.72
CA TYR A 366 -8.91 -20.97 6.82
C TYR A 366 -8.16 -20.61 8.10
N THR A 367 -8.07 -19.32 8.40
CA THR A 367 -7.39 -18.86 9.61
C THR A 367 -8.44 -18.58 10.68
N TYR A 368 -8.66 -19.51 11.61
CA TYR A 368 -9.50 -19.26 12.79
C TYR A 368 -8.74 -18.40 13.77
N ARG A 369 -8.93 -17.07 13.71
CA ARG A 369 -8.51 -16.16 14.79
C ARG A 369 -9.62 -15.15 15.07
N SER A 370 -10.28 -15.33 16.20
CA SER A 370 -11.20 -14.33 16.75
C SER A 370 -10.40 -13.11 17.22
N GLY A 371 -10.77 -11.90 16.76
CA GLY A 371 -10.54 -10.69 17.54
C GLY A 371 -9.78 -9.48 16.97
N GLU A 372 -9.29 -9.45 15.73
CA GLU A 372 -8.33 -8.38 15.32
C GLU A 372 -8.72 -7.50 14.11
N GLY A 373 -10.00 -7.49 13.72
CA GLY A 373 -10.58 -6.48 12.82
C GLY A 373 -11.22 -5.31 13.57
N LYS A 374 -10.49 -4.22 13.85
CA LYS A 374 -11.01 -3.09 14.65
C LYS A 374 -10.44 -1.74 14.22
N ILE A 375 -11.11 -0.68 14.68
CA ILE A 375 -10.60 0.68 14.63
C ILE A 375 -9.98 1.00 15.99
N TYR A 376 -8.71 1.41 16.01
CA TYR A 376 -7.99 1.83 17.20
C TYR A 376 -7.57 3.29 17.10
N ALA A 377 -7.70 4.04 18.19
CA ALA A 377 -7.20 5.40 18.28
C ALA A 377 -5.86 5.43 19.02
N ILE A 378 -4.87 6.09 18.43
CA ILE A 378 -3.53 6.31 18.99
C ILE A 378 -3.30 7.81 19.06
N ARG A 379 -2.84 8.33 20.20
CA ARG A 379 -2.53 9.76 20.32
C ARG A 379 -1.44 10.14 19.31
N THR A 380 -1.63 11.26 18.61
CA THR A 380 -0.71 11.79 17.58
C THR A 380 0.73 11.84 18.07
N ARG A 381 0.96 12.28 19.31
CA ARG A 381 2.29 12.39 19.92
C ARG A 381 3.04 11.06 20.04
N GLU A 382 2.31 9.94 20.17
CA GLU A 382 2.93 8.61 20.31
C GLU A 382 3.49 8.14 18.96
N LEU A 383 2.92 8.57 17.84
CA LEU A 383 3.48 8.31 16.50
C LEU A 383 4.72 9.18 16.20
N MET A 384 4.92 10.25 16.98
CA MET A 384 6.10 11.10 16.90
C MET A 384 7.24 10.63 17.82
N SER A 385 7.08 9.53 18.55
CA SER A 385 8.13 8.97 19.41
C SER A 385 9.11 8.04 18.67
N ASN A 386 10.01 7.42 19.44
CA ASN A 386 10.78 6.26 19.00
C ASN A 386 9.87 5.04 18.78
N ALA A 387 10.45 3.97 18.20
CA ALA A 387 9.74 2.72 17.99
C ALA A 387 9.18 2.17 19.31
N TRP A 388 8.01 1.52 19.26
CA TRP A 388 7.30 1.08 20.47
C TRP A 388 7.68 -0.34 20.90
N ASN A 389 7.97 -1.21 19.93
CA ASN A 389 8.22 -2.62 20.17
C ASN A 389 9.43 -3.11 19.39
N ALA A 390 10.07 -4.15 19.92
CA ALA A 390 11.07 -4.92 19.20
C ALA A 390 10.49 -5.51 17.92
N ILE A 391 11.29 -5.53 16.86
CA ILE A 391 10.91 -6.05 15.54
C ILE A 391 12.00 -7.02 15.08
N ARG A 392 11.55 -8.14 14.52
CA ARG A 392 12.41 -9.09 13.83
C ARG A 392 11.90 -9.24 12.41
N ILE A 393 12.80 -9.05 11.45
CA ILE A 393 12.47 -9.17 10.03
C ILE A 393 13.42 -10.20 9.44
N TRP A 394 12.86 -11.29 8.91
CA TRP A 394 13.59 -12.17 8.02
C TRP A 394 13.76 -11.45 6.69
N ILE A 395 14.98 -11.04 6.36
CA ILE A 395 15.25 -10.23 5.17
C ILE A 395 15.73 -11.08 3.98
N PHE A 396 16.17 -12.31 4.24
CA PHE A 396 16.64 -13.23 3.19
C PHE A 396 16.50 -14.70 3.62
N ASP A 397 15.94 -15.56 2.76
CA ASP A 397 16.09 -17.03 2.82
C ASP A 397 16.13 -17.57 1.38
N GLY A 398 17.27 -18.14 0.97
CA GLY A 398 17.41 -18.71 -0.37
C GLY A 398 18.83 -18.66 -0.93
N SER A 399 18.95 -18.79 -2.25
CA SER A 399 20.20 -18.59 -2.98
C SER A 399 20.38 -17.13 -3.38
N TYR A 400 21.63 -16.69 -3.41
CA TYR A 400 22.02 -15.34 -3.85
C TYR A 400 22.82 -15.43 -5.14
N VAL A 401 22.42 -14.64 -6.13
CA VAL A 401 23.10 -14.47 -7.42
C VAL A 401 23.56 -13.02 -7.54
N LYS A 402 24.88 -12.84 -7.58
CA LYS A 402 25.52 -11.52 -7.65
C LYS A 402 24.96 -10.72 -8.83
N GLY A 403 24.55 -9.48 -8.54
CA GLY A 403 24.04 -8.54 -9.54
C GLY A 403 22.62 -8.82 -10.05
N ASN A 404 22.00 -9.95 -9.68
CA ASN A 404 20.66 -10.33 -10.13
C ASN A 404 19.64 -10.45 -8.99
N THR A 405 20.07 -10.89 -7.81
CA THR A 405 19.19 -10.99 -6.64
C THR A 405 18.79 -9.60 -6.12
N GLY A 406 17.53 -9.42 -5.74
CA GLY A 406 17.01 -8.13 -5.31
C GLY A 406 17.01 -7.08 -6.44
N ILE A 407 17.47 -5.87 -6.16
CA ILE A 407 17.62 -4.78 -7.11
C ILE A 407 19.11 -4.63 -7.42
N LYS A 408 19.56 -5.16 -8.57
CA LYS A 408 20.98 -5.14 -8.99
C LYS A 408 21.95 -5.79 -7.99
N GLY A 409 21.51 -6.84 -7.28
CA GLY A 409 22.31 -7.48 -6.23
C GLY A 409 22.04 -6.94 -4.81
N TRP A 410 21.32 -5.83 -4.68
CA TRP A 410 21.03 -5.21 -3.39
C TRP A 410 19.64 -5.59 -2.87
N PHE A 411 19.55 -5.94 -1.60
CA PHE A 411 18.30 -6.21 -0.88
C PHE A 411 18.31 -5.53 0.49
N GLY A 412 17.20 -5.61 1.24
CA GLY A 412 17.01 -4.86 2.48
C GLY A 412 16.49 -3.45 2.22
N GLY A 413 17.27 -2.43 2.56
CA GLY A 413 16.77 -1.07 2.75
C GLY A 413 15.93 -0.96 4.01
N ILE A 414 16.45 -1.51 5.12
CA ILE A 414 15.77 -1.55 6.40
C ILE A 414 16.08 -0.26 7.17
N PRO A 415 15.07 0.52 7.57
CA PRO A 415 15.30 1.70 8.37
C PRO A 415 15.70 1.34 9.81
N LEU A 416 16.81 1.90 10.27
CA LEU A 416 17.33 1.67 11.63
C LEU A 416 16.98 2.78 12.62
N LYS A 417 16.49 3.91 12.12
CA LYS A 417 16.12 5.06 12.93
C LYS A 417 15.09 4.67 14.00
N GLY A 418 15.31 5.13 15.23
CA GLY A 418 14.38 4.91 16.35
C GLY A 418 14.60 3.62 17.14
N PHE A 419 15.60 2.81 16.78
CA PHE A 419 16.02 1.62 17.52
C PHE A 419 17.42 1.80 18.12
N THR A 420 17.61 1.34 19.36
CA THR A 420 18.90 1.42 20.07
C THR A 420 19.75 0.17 19.88
N ASN A 421 19.17 -1.03 19.99
CA ASN A 421 19.88 -2.29 19.78
C ASN A 421 19.58 -2.83 18.39
N LYS A 422 20.62 -3.00 17.57
CA LYS A 422 20.49 -3.31 16.14
C LYS A 422 21.47 -4.42 15.80
N LYS A 423 20.94 -5.58 15.40
CA LYS A 423 21.74 -6.78 15.12
C LYS A 423 21.28 -7.44 13.84
N LEU A 424 22.23 -7.98 13.10
CA LEU A 424 21.98 -8.83 11.95
C LEU A 424 22.52 -10.23 12.23
N ARG A 425 21.69 -11.25 12.04
CA ARG A 425 22.08 -12.65 12.11
C ARG A 425 22.11 -13.21 10.70
N VAL A 426 23.26 -13.74 10.30
CA VAL A 426 23.49 -14.26 8.95
C VAL A 426 23.98 -15.69 9.03
N PHE A 427 23.26 -16.60 8.38
CA PHE A 427 23.75 -17.92 8.03
C PHE A 427 24.24 -17.91 6.59
N THR A 428 25.42 -18.45 6.35
CA THR A 428 25.96 -18.73 5.02
C THR A 428 26.55 -20.15 5.01
N ASP A 429 26.45 -20.85 3.88
CA ASP A 429 26.99 -22.21 3.71
C ASP A 429 28.47 -22.22 3.28
N GLU A 430 29.04 -21.05 3.02
CA GLU A 430 30.47 -20.86 2.76
C GLU A 430 30.96 -19.52 3.33
N SER A 431 32.28 -19.39 3.49
CA SER A 431 32.87 -18.10 3.92
C SER A 431 32.78 -17.09 2.78
N THR A 432 32.36 -15.87 3.10
CA THR A 432 32.07 -14.83 2.10
C THR A 432 32.19 -13.44 2.71
N ASN A 433 32.07 -12.40 1.89
CA ASN A 433 31.98 -11.02 2.36
C ASN A 433 30.56 -10.48 2.17
N LEU A 434 30.02 -9.95 3.26
CA LEU A 434 28.79 -9.17 3.26
C LEU A 434 29.13 -7.71 3.04
N ASN A 435 28.54 -7.12 2.01
CA ASN A 435 28.62 -5.69 1.75
C ASN A 435 27.40 -5.03 2.39
N ILE A 436 27.64 -3.97 3.17
CA ILE A 436 26.61 -3.17 3.80
C ILE A 436 26.66 -1.77 3.19
N CYS A 437 25.52 -1.31 2.67
CA CYS A 437 25.36 0.04 2.17
C CYS A 437 24.42 0.79 3.11
N GLU A 438 24.94 1.78 3.83
CA GLU A 438 24.14 2.74 4.57
C GLU A 438 23.82 3.94 3.68
N TYR A 439 22.54 4.29 3.58
CA TYR A 439 22.13 5.49 2.85
C TYR A 439 20.92 6.20 3.46
N ASN A 440 20.74 7.44 3.02
CA ASN A 440 19.54 8.21 3.31
C ASN A 440 18.96 8.86 2.05
N LEU A 441 17.76 9.39 2.17
CA LEU A 441 17.00 9.95 1.04
C LEU A 441 17.53 11.31 0.55
N LEU A 442 18.60 11.86 1.16
CA LEU A 442 19.12 13.18 0.84
C LEU A 442 20.47 13.19 0.11
N SER A 443 21.39 12.24 0.35
CA SER A 443 22.64 12.03 -0.44
C SER A 443 23.76 11.25 0.28
N LYS A 444 23.55 10.71 1.49
CA LYS A 444 24.59 9.89 2.12
C LYS A 444 24.53 8.48 1.53
N VAL A 445 25.67 7.98 1.05
CA VAL A 445 25.89 6.57 0.74
C VAL A 445 27.26 6.21 1.31
N VAL A 446 27.31 5.21 2.19
CA VAL A 446 28.54 4.70 2.80
C VAL A 446 28.52 3.18 2.67
N GLU A 447 29.60 2.63 2.14
CA GLU A 447 29.79 1.19 2.01
C GLU A 447 30.76 0.67 3.07
N ASP A 448 30.47 -0.50 3.59
CA ASP A 448 31.29 -1.25 4.54
C ASP A 448 31.28 -2.74 4.17
N HIS A 449 32.33 -3.46 4.55
CA HIS A 449 32.53 -4.86 4.21
C HIS A 449 32.83 -5.68 5.46
N ILE A 450 32.05 -6.74 5.65
CA ILE A 450 32.18 -7.62 6.81
C ILE A 450 32.41 -9.04 6.32
N HIS A 451 33.52 -9.62 6.78
CA HIS A 451 33.82 -11.01 6.51
C HIS A 451 32.95 -11.95 7.35
N LEU A 452 32.27 -12.89 6.70
CA LEU A 452 31.44 -13.90 7.31
C LEU A 452 32.10 -15.28 7.22
N ARG A 453 32.03 -16.03 8.31
CA ARG A 453 32.45 -17.43 8.35
C ARG A 453 31.30 -18.33 7.94
N GLU A 454 31.61 -19.53 7.48
CA GLU A 454 30.59 -20.58 7.30
C GLU A 454 29.79 -20.77 8.61
N GLY A 455 28.46 -20.92 8.48
CA GLY A 455 27.54 -21.05 9.60
C GLY A 455 26.92 -19.72 10.03
N TRP A 456 26.48 -19.65 11.29
CA TRP A 456 25.82 -18.47 11.85
C TRP A 456 26.82 -17.42 12.33
N ASN A 457 26.64 -16.20 11.85
CA ASN A 457 27.36 -15.00 12.25
C ASN A 457 26.37 -14.03 12.89
N THR A 458 26.86 -13.21 13.81
CA THR A 458 26.13 -12.07 14.36
C THR A 458 26.93 -10.80 14.11
N VAL A 459 26.32 -9.87 13.40
CA VAL A 459 26.89 -8.57 13.05
C VAL A 459 26.20 -7.52 13.92
N ASP A 460 27.01 -6.70 14.60
CA ASP A 460 26.53 -5.54 15.34
C ASP A 460 26.31 -4.38 14.35
N LEU A 461 25.09 -3.83 14.35
CA LEU A 461 24.71 -2.72 13.48
C LEU A 461 24.59 -1.39 14.25
N SER A 462 25.07 -1.34 15.50
CA SER A 462 24.92 -0.17 16.37
C SER A 462 25.63 1.10 15.85
N SER A 463 26.64 0.95 14.99
CA SER A 463 27.33 2.06 14.33
C SER A 463 26.52 2.74 13.21
N TYR A 464 25.48 2.07 12.69
CA TYR A 464 24.64 2.58 11.62
C TYR A 464 23.35 3.21 12.17
N TYR A 465 22.82 4.21 11.47
CA TYR A 465 21.64 4.98 11.87
C TYR A 465 20.57 5.07 10.78
N ASP A 466 20.96 5.12 9.51
CA ASP A 466 20.05 5.39 8.41
C ASP A 466 19.38 4.11 7.85
N LEU A 467 19.24 3.97 6.53
CA LEU A 467 18.73 2.75 5.86
C LEU A 467 19.90 1.84 5.52
N LEU A 468 19.77 0.54 5.77
CA LEU A 468 20.77 -0.45 5.35
C LEU A 468 20.27 -1.35 4.23
N ALA A 469 21.02 -1.39 3.13
CA ALA A 469 20.94 -2.44 2.12
C ALA A 469 22.16 -3.36 2.19
N PHE A 470 21.99 -4.57 1.68
CA PHE A 470 22.97 -5.64 1.75
C PHE A 470 23.20 -6.25 0.38
N SER A 471 24.43 -6.68 0.11
CA SER A 471 24.79 -7.50 -1.05
C SER A 471 25.96 -8.42 -0.68
N PHE A 472 26.28 -9.36 -1.58
CA PHE A 472 27.46 -10.22 -1.44
C PHE A 472 28.32 -10.16 -2.70
N ASP A 473 29.62 -10.37 -2.50
CA ASP A 473 30.63 -10.34 -3.56
C ASP A 473 30.61 -11.55 -4.49
N GLU A 474 29.94 -12.62 -4.08
CA GLU A 474 29.95 -13.92 -4.76
C GLU A 474 28.54 -14.51 -4.82
N ASN A 475 28.35 -15.51 -5.70
CA ASN A 475 27.12 -16.29 -5.70
C ASN A 475 27.16 -17.24 -4.50
N ILE A 476 26.06 -17.33 -3.76
CA ILE A 476 25.99 -18.16 -2.55
C ILE A 476 24.77 -19.07 -2.67
N LYS A 477 24.96 -20.36 -2.41
CA LYS A 477 23.89 -21.35 -2.58
C LYS A 477 22.82 -21.23 -1.51
N ARG A 478 23.20 -20.92 -0.26
CA ARG A 478 22.25 -20.84 0.84
C ARG A 478 22.59 -19.74 1.85
N ILE A 479 21.76 -18.72 1.86
CA ILE A 479 21.79 -17.63 2.83
C ILE A 479 20.51 -17.62 3.65
N LYS A 480 20.64 -17.31 4.95
CA LYS A 480 19.50 -16.90 5.78
C LYS A 480 19.86 -15.66 6.57
N MET A 481 19.04 -14.63 6.53
CA MET A 481 19.30 -13.37 7.23
C MET A 481 18.07 -12.90 7.99
N GLU A 482 18.29 -12.55 9.26
CA GLU A 482 17.30 -11.94 10.14
C GLU A 482 17.90 -10.69 10.76
N ILE A 483 17.20 -9.57 10.67
CA ILE A 483 17.53 -8.34 11.40
C ILE A 483 16.66 -8.23 12.65
N ILE A 484 17.30 -7.86 13.76
CA ILE A 484 16.69 -7.69 15.08
C ILE A 484 16.89 -6.24 15.49
N LEU A 485 15.78 -5.56 15.75
CA LEU A 485 15.73 -4.14 16.10
C LEU A 485 14.95 -3.98 17.41
N ASP A 486 15.62 -3.51 18.48
CA ASP A 486 14.96 -3.20 19.76
C ASP A 486 15.01 -1.68 20.03
N PRO A 487 13.88 -1.07 20.48
CA PRO A 487 13.77 0.35 20.79
C PRO A 487 14.81 0.87 21.78
#